data_AF-A0A972DPM7-F1
#
_entry.id   AF-A0A972DPM7-F1
#
_cell.length_a   1.000
_cell.length_b   1.000
_cell.length_c   1.000
_cell.angle_alpha   90.00
_cell.angle_beta   90.00
_cell.angle_gamma   90.00
#
_symmetry.space_group_name_H-M   'P 1'
#
loop_
_entity.id
_entity.type
_entity.pdbx_description
1 polymer ?
#
loop_
_entity_poly.entity_id
_entity_poly.type
_entity_poly.pdbx_seq_one_letter_code
_entity_poly.pdbx_strand_id
1 'polypeptide(L)'
;MSPDLSRRGFLIGALAAGASPAVGGLAAAAKKPGIQPLPGSDRLTAYAFGPQIWIRWADDPVTCYRAHPTQKYPYFYPLSGPVSGLSLTTETGSSYPHHRSLLFAC
;
A
#
# COMPACT_ATOMS: atom_id res chain seq x y z
N MET A 1 27.01 -53.02 5.49
CA MET A 1 27.31 -52.16 6.65
C MET A 1 26.82 -50.76 6.29
N SER A 2 25.60 -50.41 6.69
CA SER A 2 25.02 -49.09 6.37
C SER A 2 25.58 -48.06 7.37
N PRO A 3 26.05 -46.88 6.95
CA PRO A 3 26.52 -45.88 7.89
C PRO A 3 25.34 -45.37 8.72
N ASP A 4 25.46 -45.50 10.04
CA ASP A 4 24.45 -45.04 10.99
C ASP A 4 24.56 -43.51 11.11
N LEU A 5 23.80 -42.80 10.27
CA LEU A 5 23.76 -41.34 10.28
C LEU A 5 22.96 -40.86 11.50
N SER A 6 23.69 -40.56 12.57
CA SER A 6 23.11 -39.93 13.77
C SER A 6 22.33 -38.67 13.38
N ARG A 7 21.12 -38.52 13.95
CA ARG A 7 20.26 -37.33 13.81
C ARG A 7 21.02 -36.03 14.07
N ARG A 8 22.02 -36.06 14.96
CA ARG A 8 22.90 -34.92 15.25
C ARG A 8 23.88 -34.62 14.11
N GLY A 9 24.42 -35.64 13.45
CA GLY A 9 25.26 -35.50 12.26
C GLY A 9 24.47 -34.95 11.06
N PHE A 10 23.22 -35.40 10.89
CA PHE A 10 22.32 -34.88 9.88
C PHE A 10 22.01 -33.38 10.10
N LEU A 11 21.70 -32.97 11.34
CA LEU A 11 21.41 -31.57 11.67
C LEU A 11 22.63 -30.66 11.52
N ILE A 12 23.83 -31.13 11.89
CA ILE A 12 25.08 -30.37 11.70
C ILE A 12 25.41 -30.20 10.22
N GLY A 13 25.22 -31.25 9.40
CA GLY A 13 25.42 -31.19 7.96
C GLY A 13 24.43 -30.24 7.26
N ALA A 14 23.17 -30.21 7.70
CA ALA A 14 22.16 -29.31 7.15
C ALA A 14 22.46 -27.82 7.40
N LEU A 15 23.05 -27.48 8.56
CA LEU A 15 23.49 -26.11 8.85
C LEU A 15 24.67 -25.66 7.98
N ALA A 16 25.61 -26.57 7.67
CA ALA A 16 26.76 -26.26 6.83
C ALA A 16 26.38 -25.99 5.37
N ALA A 17 25.31 -26.63 4.86
CA ALA A 17 24.80 -26.39 3.51
C ALA A 17 24.05 -25.05 3.37
N GLY A 18 23.43 -24.55 4.45
CA GLY A 18 22.67 -23.29 4.45
C GLY A 18 23.54 -22.02 4.52
N ALA A 19 24.83 -22.14 4.82
CA ALA A 19 25.75 -21.02 5.00
C ALA A 19 26.67 -20.77 3.79
N SER A 20 26.31 -21.27 2.59
CA SER A 20 27.03 -20.90 1.37
C SER A 20 26.71 -19.45 0.98
N PRO A 21 27.69 -18.52 0.96
CA PRO A 21 27.45 -17.13 0.57
C PRO A 21 27.06 -16.98 -0.92
N ALA A 22 27.14 -18.06 -1.69
CA ALA A 22 26.75 -18.10 -3.10
C ALA A 22 25.23 -17.98 -3.35
N VAL A 23 24.37 -18.22 -2.36
CA VAL A 23 22.90 -18.12 -2.52
C VAL A 23 22.36 -16.72 -2.15
N GLY A 24 23.16 -15.89 -1.46
CA GLY A 24 22.76 -14.55 -1.03
C GLY A 24 22.64 -13.50 -2.15
N GLY A 25 23.10 -13.83 -3.37
CA GLY A 25 23.16 -12.88 -4.49
C GLY A 25 21.90 -12.77 -5.36
N LEU A 26 20.89 -13.62 -5.18
CA LEU A 26 19.76 -13.73 -6.13
C LEU A 26 18.48 -13.00 -5.69
N ALA A 27 18.45 -12.42 -4.49
CA ALA A 27 17.30 -11.65 -4.01
C ALA A 27 17.61 -10.15 -3.95
N ALA A 28 18.25 -9.60 -4.99
CA ALA A 28 18.14 -8.16 -5.21
C ALA A 28 16.69 -7.89 -5.61
N ALA A 29 15.87 -7.44 -4.65
CA ALA A 29 14.52 -6.98 -4.93
C ALA A 29 14.60 -6.00 -6.10
N ALA A 30 13.98 -6.36 -7.22
CA ALA A 30 13.96 -5.50 -8.40
C ALA A 30 13.48 -4.12 -7.97
N LYS A 31 14.34 -3.11 -8.11
CA LYS A 31 14.00 -1.73 -7.80
C LYS A 31 12.86 -1.36 -8.74
N LYS A 32 11.61 -1.40 -8.25
CA LYS A 32 10.46 -0.90 -9.00
C LYS A 32 10.86 0.48 -9.53
N PRO A 33 10.68 0.76 -10.84
CA PRO A 33 10.96 2.08 -11.36
C PRO A 33 10.19 3.07 -10.50
N GLY A 34 10.90 3.87 -9.71
CA GLY A 34 10.27 4.91 -8.93
C GLY A 34 9.68 5.90 -9.91
N ILE A 35 8.40 6.20 -9.78
CA ILE A 35 7.82 7.35 -10.46
C ILE A 35 8.60 8.56 -9.95
N GLN A 36 9.34 9.22 -10.83
CA GLN A 36 10.03 10.45 -10.45
C GLN A 36 8.97 11.52 -10.22
N PRO A 37 8.97 12.20 -9.06
CA PRO A 37 8.07 13.32 -8.82
C PRO A 37 8.23 14.35 -9.95
N LEU A 38 7.11 14.88 -10.45
CA LEU A 38 7.16 16.03 -11.35
C LEU A 38 7.64 17.26 -10.55
N PRO A 39 8.29 18.24 -11.20
CA PRO A 39 8.59 19.52 -10.56
C PRO A 39 7.34 20.11 -9.90
N GLY A 40 7.43 20.44 -8.62
CA GLY A 40 6.32 20.97 -7.82
C GLY A 40 5.46 19.91 -7.14
N SER A 41 5.64 18.60 -7.39
CA SER A 41 4.88 17.54 -6.69
C SER A 41 5.61 16.97 -5.47
N ASP A 42 6.65 17.64 -5.00
CA ASP A 42 7.52 17.25 -3.89
C ASP A 42 6.78 17.13 -2.54
N ARG A 43 5.61 17.78 -2.41
CA ARG A 43 4.76 17.72 -1.22
C ARG A 43 3.58 16.76 -1.35
N LEU A 44 3.42 16.10 -2.51
CA LEU A 44 2.36 15.14 -2.74
C LEU A 44 2.75 13.78 -2.15
N THR A 45 1.94 13.29 -1.22
CA THR A 45 2.14 11.96 -0.61
C THR A 45 0.94 11.07 -0.87
N ALA A 46 1.22 9.77 -1.06
CA ALA A 46 0.20 8.75 -1.15
C ALA A 46 0.61 7.53 -0.32
N TYR A 47 -0.28 7.05 0.54
CA TYR A 47 0.01 5.90 1.40
C TYR A 47 -1.24 5.09 1.71
N ALA A 48 -1.05 3.79 1.92
CA ALA A 48 -2.12 2.90 2.35
C ALA A 48 -2.32 3.01 3.88
N PHE A 49 -3.58 3.02 4.31
CA PHE A 49 -3.98 2.92 5.71
C PHE A 49 -5.21 2.00 5.83
N GLY A 50 -4.95 0.73 6.13
CA GLY A 50 -5.99 -0.30 6.06
C GLY A 50 -6.54 -0.43 4.63
N PRO A 51 -7.88 -0.46 4.43
CA PRO A 51 -8.50 -0.60 3.10
C PRO A 51 -8.65 0.75 2.38
N GLN A 52 -7.78 1.70 2.70
CA GLN A 52 -7.85 3.08 2.19
C GLN A 52 -6.50 3.51 1.66
N ILE A 53 -6.51 4.36 0.64
CA ILE A 53 -5.31 5.04 0.13
C ILE A 53 -5.52 6.53 0.31
N TRP A 54 -4.74 7.14 1.20
CA TRP A 54 -4.74 8.58 1.39
C TRP A 54 -3.85 9.26 0.36
N ILE A 55 -4.33 10.37 -0.18
CA ILE A 55 -3.58 11.29 -1.03
C ILE A 55 -3.59 12.65 -0.34
N ARG A 56 -2.41 13.18 -0.05
CA ARG A 56 -2.24 14.41 0.72
C ARG A 56 -1.26 15.35 0.04
N TRP A 57 -1.44 16.63 0.28
CA TRP A 57 -0.52 17.67 -0.12
C TRP A 57 -0.02 18.36 1.13
N ALA A 58 1.27 18.28 1.41
CA ALA A 58 1.85 18.90 2.60
C ALA A 58 1.13 18.54 3.91
N ASP A 59 0.78 17.27 4.06
CA ASP A 59 -0.04 16.72 5.14
C ASP A 59 -1.52 17.18 5.17
N ASP A 60 -1.97 18.05 4.27
CA ASP A 60 -3.39 18.35 4.10
C ASP A 60 -4.08 17.28 3.23
N PRO A 61 -5.25 16.75 3.63
CA PRO A 61 -5.99 15.81 2.81
C PRO A 61 -6.37 16.42 1.46
N VAL A 62 -6.00 15.75 0.36
CA VAL A 62 -6.50 16.07 -0.99
C VAL A 62 -7.69 15.16 -1.30
N THR A 63 -7.49 13.85 -1.20
CA THR A 63 -8.56 12.86 -1.28
C THR A 63 -8.16 11.53 -0.65
N CYS A 64 -9.12 10.60 -0.56
CA CYS A 64 -8.87 9.24 -0.11
C CYS A 64 -9.70 8.27 -0.93
N TYR A 65 -9.04 7.25 -1.48
CA TYR A 65 -9.73 6.11 -2.07
C TYR A 65 -10.13 5.14 -0.97
N ARG A 66 -11.43 4.95 -0.78
CA ARG A 66 -11.98 4.11 0.29
C ARG A 66 -12.55 2.84 -0.32
N ALA A 67 -12.00 1.69 0.05
CA ALA A 67 -12.38 0.38 -0.49
C ALA A 67 -12.68 -0.62 0.64
N HIS A 68 -13.35 -0.17 1.71
CA HIS A 68 -13.70 -1.05 2.81
C HIS A 68 -14.73 -2.11 2.35
N PRO A 69 -14.57 -3.41 2.71
CA PRO A 69 -15.46 -4.49 2.24
C PRO A 69 -16.94 -4.34 2.61
N THR A 70 -17.26 -3.53 3.63
CA THR A 70 -18.64 -3.26 4.05
C THR A 70 -19.32 -2.15 3.23
N GLN A 71 -18.57 -1.45 2.38
CA GLN A 71 -19.11 -0.44 1.49
C GLN A 71 -19.56 -1.09 0.19
N LYS A 72 -20.68 -0.59 -0.37
CA LYS A 72 -21.25 -1.14 -1.61
C LYS A 72 -20.25 -1.09 -2.77
N TYR A 73 -19.52 0.02 -2.88
CA TYR A 73 -18.50 0.24 -3.90
C TYR A 73 -17.33 1.04 -3.30
N PRO A 74 -16.13 0.96 -3.91
CA PRO A 74 -15.08 1.90 -3.62
C PRO A 74 -15.45 3.32 -4.10
N TYR A 75 -15.00 4.34 -3.38
CA TYR A 75 -15.26 5.74 -3.74
C TYR A 75 -14.18 6.67 -3.20
N PHE A 76 -14.16 7.90 -3.69
CA PHE A 76 -13.30 8.97 -3.20
C PHE A 76 -14.04 9.89 -2.22
N TYR A 77 -13.49 10.02 -1.02
CA TYR A 77 -13.93 10.98 -0.01
C TYR A 77 -12.86 11.15 1.09
N PRO A 78 -12.55 12.39 1.53
CA PRO A 78 -13.07 13.66 1.02
C PRO A 78 -12.51 14.00 -0.37
N LEU A 79 -13.03 15.03 -1.02
CA LEU A 79 -12.40 15.67 -2.17
C LEU A 79 -12.24 17.14 -1.83
N SER A 80 -11.04 17.55 -1.48
CA SER A 80 -10.78 18.91 -1.02
C SER A 80 -10.82 19.89 -2.18
N GLY A 81 -11.49 21.03 -1.97
CA GLY A 81 -11.51 22.14 -2.90
C GLY A 81 -10.13 22.79 -3.01
N PRO A 82 -9.62 23.06 -4.21
CA PRO A 82 -8.24 23.52 -4.40
C PRO A 82 -7.95 24.92 -3.82
N VAL A 83 -8.99 25.74 -3.61
CA VAL A 83 -8.87 27.09 -3.06
C VAL A 83 -9.14 27.11 -1.55
N SER A 84 -10.21 26.44 -1.11
CA SER A 84 -10.67 26.51 0.28
C SER A 84 -10.09 25.43 1.19
N GLY A 85 -9.55 24.35 0.63
CA GLY A 85 -9.19 23.13 1.38
C GLY A 85 -10.40 22.39 1.98
N LEU A 86 -11.62 22.92 1.83
CA LEU A 86 -12.84 22.31 2.34
C LEU A 86 -13.31 21.18 1.43
N SER A 87 -13.88 20.13 2.02
CA SER A 87 -14.42 19.01 1.24
C SER A 87 -15.60 19.45 0.37
N LEU A 88 -15.52 19.15 -0.93
CA LEU A 88 -16.61 19.29 -1.90
C LEU A 88 -17.57 18.09 -1.89
N THR A 89 -17.17 17.01 -1.23
CA THR A 89 -17.96 15.78 -1.08
C THR A 89 -18.39 15.57 0.36
N THR A 90 -19.48 14.83 0.56
CA THR A 90 -19.95 14.41 1.90
C THR A 90 -20.18 12.91 1.90
N GLU A 91 -19.65 12.20 2.90
CA GLU A 91 -19.82 10.74 3.00
C GLU A 91 -21.27 10.35 3.28
N THR A 92 -21.99 11.14 4.08
CA THR A 92 -23.40 10.88 4.42
C THR A 92 -24.17 12.19 4.48
N GLY A 93 -25.43 12.18 4.07
CA GLY A 93 -26.33 13.35 4.10
C GLY A 93 -27.77 12.94 4.39
N SER A 94 -28.50 13.78 5.12
CA SER A 94 -29.91 13.56 5.45
C SER A 94 -30.84 13.77 4.26
N SER A 95 -30.51 14.72 3.38
CA SER A 95 -31.23 14.98 2.13
C SER A 95 -30.85 13.94 1.07
N TYR A 96 -31.84 13.45 0.33
CA TYR A 96 -31.57 12.65 -0.87
C TYR A 96 -30.84 13.47 -1.95
N PRO A 97 -29.82 12.94 -2.65
CA PRO A 97 -29.21 11.62 -2.44
C PRO A 97 -28.29 11.60 -1.20
N HIS A 98 -28.37 10.51 -0.43
CA HIS A 98 -27.73 10.37 0.89
C HIS A 98 -26.20 10.22 0.87
N HIS A 99 -25.60 9.99 -0.31
CA HIS A 99 -24.15 9.91 -0.50
C HIS A 99 -23.73 10.87 -1.62
N ARG A 100 -22.77 11.75 -1.32
CA ARG A 100 -22.23 12.73 -2.27
C ARG A 100 -20.71 12.58 -2.35
N SER A 101 -20.26 11.37 -2.64
CA SER A 101 -18.85 11.03 -2.92
C SER A 101 -18.64 10.84 -4.43
N LEU A 102 -17.38 10.77 -4.84
CA LEU A 102 -17.03 10.55 -6.25
C LEU A 102 -16.74 9.07 -6.50
N LEU A 103 -17.57 8.43 -7.31
CA LEU A 103 -17.38 7.06 -7.78
C LEU A 103 -16.62 7.08 -9.12
N PHE A 104 -15.49 6.39 -9.20
CA PHE A 104 -14.85 6.06 -10.46
C PHE A 104 -15.19 4.61 -10.82
N ALA A 105 -16.19 4.44 -11.67
CA ALA A 105 -16.59 3.15 -12.23
C ALA A 105 -16.55 3.23 -13.77
N CYS A 106 -16.21 2.12 -14.42
CA CYS A 106 -16.30 1.95 -15.87
C CYS A 106 -17.64 1.33 -16.27
#